data_AF-R5E0K1-F1
#
_entry.id   AF-R5E0K1-F1
#
_cell.length_a   1.000
_cell.length_b   1.000
_cell.length_c   1.000
_cell.angle_alpha   90.00
_cell.angle_beta   90.00
_cell.angle_gamma   90.00
#
_symmetry.space_group_name_H-M   'P 1'
#
loop_
_entity.id
_entity.type
_entity.pdbx_description
1 polymer ?
#
loop_
_entity_poly.entity_id
_entity_poly.type
_entity_poly.pdbx_seq_one_letter_code
_entity_poly.pdbx_strand_id
1 'polypeptide(L)'
;MKLDVLGLIGACSYALDCVEAELVHVTNKHAKRVAYMSVCTAMQMGITGRKLQDLAVCALLHDNALTQYIQEEFHNDISHVDSIKELPHAGAHCVMGEQNIKDIPFYTDVKNVILYHHENADGSGPFGKKWNEIPLFARIIHMCDLLDMVCLRKAVDFETWKKISEFLSKIRGTVIDDECADAFMDAFTGVSVMNMEDSQIEKSLWEKVPREKIELTFEQIKNIAGFFARIVDYKSPFTSTHSIGVAECARKLSGYMGFDDETVQKMYLAGALHDIGKVAIGNDILEKPDRLTDEEFDTMKHHASYTYRILSDIDDFDEIRDWAAFHHERLDGTGYPFGKSADELNECERIMACVDIYQALTESRPYKKGMTHEKAIGILEDMAQKGWLDKNIVLKTDECFSV
;
A
#
# COMPACT_ATOMS: atom_id res chain seq x y z
N MET A 1 8.68 12.49 14.06
CA MET A 1 8.65 11.07 14.50
C MET A 1 9.63 10.29 13.65
N LYS A 2 10.32 9.30 14.23
CA LYS A 2 11.20 8.40 13.47
C LYS A 2 10.43 7.23 12.90
N LEU A 3 10.55 7.00 11.59
CA LEU A 3 9.84 5.94 10.90
C LEU A 3 10.76 5.14 9.98
N ASP A 4 10.58 3.83 9.97
CA ASP A 4 11.13 2.96 8.95
C ASP A 4 10.24 3.01 7.69
N VAL A 5 10.51 4.00 6.83
CA VAL A 5 9.70 4.25 5.62
C VAL A 5 9.82 3.10 4.63
N LEU A 6 11.02 2.54 4.45
CA LEU A 6 11.22 1.41 3.54
C LEU A 6 10.49 0.17 4.05
N GLY A 7 10.52 -0.06 5.37
CA GLY A 7 9.74 -1.11 6.01
C GLY A 7 8.23 -0.96 5.82
N LEU A 8 7.71 0.26 6.02
CA LEU A 8 6.31 0.56 5.76
C LEU A 8 5.93 0.32 4.29
N ILE A 9 6.76 0.78 3.35
CA ILE A 9 6.53 0.54 1.92
C ILE A 9 6.60 -0.95 1.58
N GLY A 10 7.57 -1.68 2.11
CA GLY A 10 7.70 -3.12 1.88
C GLY A 10 6.59 -3.95 2.52
N ALA A 11 6.07 -3.54 3.67
CA ALA A 11 4.91 -4.15 4.30
C ALA A 11 3.65 -3.90 3.46
N CYS A 12 3.40 -2.64 3.10
CA CYS A 12 2.24 -2.24 2.34
C CYS A 12 2.32 -2.60 0.84
N SER A 13 3.48 -2.97 0.29
CA SER A 13 3.54 -3.49 -1.09
C SER A 13 2.77 -4.80 -1.24
N TYR A 14 2.57 -5.55 -0.15
CA TYR A 14 1.67 -6.70 -0.13
C TYR A 14 0.22 -6.29 -0.47
N ALA A 15 -0.19 -5.08 -0.07
CA ALA A 15 -1.49 -4.55 -0.41
C ALA A 15 -1.64 -4.39 -1.93
N LEU A 16 -0.62 -3.86 -2.59
CA LEU A 16 -0.56 -3.72 -4.04
C LEU A 16 -0.57 -5.09 -4.73
N ASP A 17 0.28 -6.02 -4.26
CA ASP A 17 0.34 -7.39 -4.79
C ASP A 17 -1.02 -8.12 -4.71
N CYS A 18 -1.78 -7.93 -3.61
CA CYS A 18 -3.11 -8.53 -3.48
C CYS A 18 -4.07 -8.00 -4.55
N VAL A 19 -4.01 -6.70 -4.84
CA VAL A 19 -4.86 -6.11 -5.85
C VAL A 19 -4.44 -6.54 -7.26
N GLU A 20 -3.14 -6.57 -7.53
CA GLU A 20 -2.60 -7.08 -8.80
C GLU A 20 -2.93 -8.56 -9.01
N ALA A 21 -2.82 -9.39 -7.98
CA ALA A 21 -3.15 -10.82 -8.06
C ALA A 21 -4.62 -11.06 -8.48
N GLU A 22 -5.52 -10.20 -8.03
CA GLU A 22 -6.93 -10.24 -8.42
C GLU A 22 -7.16 -9.74 -9.86
N LEU A 23 -6.49 -8.65 -10.26
CA LEU A 23 -6.76 -7.95 -11.52
C LEU A 23 -5.98 -8.51 -12.72
N VAL A 24 -4.73 -8.91 -12.51
CA VAL A 24 -3.79 -9.36 -13.57
C VAL A 24 -3.21 -10.76 -13.33
N HIS A 25 -3.69 -11.46 -12.29
CA HIS A 25 -3.33 -12.84 -11.96
C HIS A 25 -1.82 -13.07 -11.76
N VAL A 26 -1.14 -12.10 -11.14
CA VAL A 26 0.23 -12.27 -10.65
C VAL A 26 0.27 -13.09 -9.36
N THR A 27 1.44 -13.66 -9.06
CA THR A 27 1.67 -14.41 -7.83
C THR A 27 1.95 -13.47 -6.67
N ASN A 28 1.41 -13.77 -5.49
CA ASN A 28 1.70 -13.05 -4.23
C ASN A 28 3.22 -12.76 -4.09
N LYS A 29 3.60 -11.59 -3.56
CA LYS A 29 4.99 -11.12 -3.41
C LYS A 29 5.68 -10.68 -4.71
N HIS A 30 4.92 -10.36 -5.75
CA HIS A 30 5.42 -9.88 -7.03
C HIS A 30 6.35 -8.67 -6.87
N ALA A 31 5.87 -7.60 -6.25
CA ALA A 31 6.63 -6.38 -6.03
C ALA A 31 7.94 -6.63 -5.26
N LYS A 32 7.93 -7.55 -4.28
CA LYS A 32 9.13 -7.93 -3.51
C LYS A 32 10.15 -8.70 -4.37
N ARG A 33 9.70 -9.58 -5.28
CA ARG A 33 10.60 -10.29 -6.22
C ARG A 33 11.18 -9.33 -7.25
N VAL A 34 10.38 -8.44 -7.81
CA VAL A 34 10.83 -7.38 -8.74
C VAL A 34 11.86 -6.49 -8.05
N ALA A 35 11.60 -6.06 -6.81
CA ALA A 35 12.55 -5.25 -6.03
C ALA A 35 13.86 -5.99 -5.76
N TYR A 36 13.80 -7.27 -5.35
CA TYR A 36 15.01 -8.07 -5.11
C TYR A 36 15.85 -8.26 -6.38
N MET A 37 15.20 -8.62 -7.50
CA MET A 37 15.88 -8.74 -8.79
C MET A 37 16.51 -7.41 -9.21
N SER A 38 15.75 -6.31 -9.11
CA SER A 38 16.20 -4.98 -9.48
C SER A 38 17.43 -4.54 -8.67
N VAL A 39 17.38 -4.76 -7.35
CA VAL A 39 18.49 -4.45 -6.44
C VAL A 39 19.74 -5.27 -6.81
N CYS A 40 19.60 -6.57 -7.05
CA CYS A 40 20.76 -7.41 -7.39
C CYS A 40 21.39 -7.02 -8.73
N THR A 41 20.56 -6.75 -9.75
CA THR A 41 21.03 -6.23 -11.04
C THR A 41 21.74 -4.90 -10.89
N ALA A 42 21.14 -3.95 -10.18
CA ALA A 42 21.72 -2.62 -9.95
C ALA A 42 23.06 -2.68 -9.20
N MET A 43 23.22 -3.60 -8.25
CA MET A 43 24.48 -3.83 -7.56
C MET A 43 25.60 -4.27 -8.51
N GLN A 44 25.31 -5.11 -9.52
CA GLN A 44 26.30 -5.47 -10.54
C GLN A 44 26.70 -4.28 -11.41
N MET A 45 25.81 -3.32 -11.56
CA MET A 45 26.07 -2.05 -12.25
C MET A 45 26.78 -1.01 -11.35
N GLY A 46 27.22 -1.41 -10.15
CA GLY A 46 27.95 -0.55 -9.21
C GLY A 46 27.07 0.41 -8.40
N ILE A 47 25.74 0.24 -8.42
CA ILE A 47 24.80 1.08 -7.66
C ILE A 47 24.76 0.59 -6.21
N THR A 48 24.90 1.52 -5.26
CA THR A 48 24.97 1.23 -3.83
C THR A 48 24.31 2.32 -2.99
N GLY A 49 24.12 2.05 -1.69
CA GLY A 49 23.65 3.04 -0.72
C GLY A 49 22.24 3.58 -1.00
N ARG A 50 22.03 4.88 -0.82
CA ARG A 50 20.72 5.53 -0.95
C ARG A 50 20.07 5.37 -2.32
N LYS A 51 20.86 5.32 -3.39
CA LYS A 51 20.36 5.04 -4.76
C LYS A 51 19.71 3.67 -4.85
N LEU A 52 20.28 2.67 -4.17
CA LEU A 52 19.77 1.31 -4.15
C LEU A 52 18.47 1.22 -3.32
N GLN A 53 18.37 2.01 -2.24
CA GLN A 53 17.13 2.17 -1.48
C GLN A 53 16.02 2.79 -2.33
N ASP A 54 16.31 3.87 -3.05
CA ASP A 54 15.32 4.51 -3.93
C ASP A 54 14.86 3.57 -5.05
N LEU A 55 15.76 2.79 -5.65
CA LEU A 55 15.39 1.75 -6.62
C LEU A 55 14.46 0.69 -5.99
N ALA A 56 14.77 0.23 -4.78
CA ALA A 56 13.92 -0.73 -4.08
C ALA A 56 12.52 -0.16 -3.83
N VAL A 57 12.41 1.11 -3.41
CA VAL A 57 11.12 1.79 -3.25
C VAL A 57 10.38 1.89 -4.58
N CYS A 58 11.04 2.34 -5.65
CA CYS A 58 10.42 2.42 -6.97
C CYS A 58 9.92 1.06 -7.46
N ALA A 59 10.71 -0.01 -7.25
CA ALA A 59 10.32 -1.36 -7.65
C ALA A 59 9.15 -1.90 -6.81
N LEU A 60 9.10 -1.61 -5.51
CA LEU A 60 7.98 -2.00 -4.64
C LEU A 60 6.68 -1.26 -4.97
N LEU A 61 6.78 -0.10 -5.60
CA LEU A 61 5.65 0.80 -5.92
C LEU A 61 5.41 0.95 -7.42
N HIS A 62 6.01 0.13 -8.29
CA HIS A 62 5.95 0.38 -9.74
C HIS A 62 4.51 0.37 -10.28
N ASP A 63 3.66 -0.53 -9.79
CA ASP A 63 2.25 -0.65 -10.16
C ASP A 63 1.28 0.01 -9.16
N ASN A 64 1.74 1.03 -8.41
CA ASN A 64 0.95 1.67 -7.36
C ASN A 64 -0.38 2.33 -7.82
N ALA A 65 -0.57 2.53 -9.12
CA ALA A 65 -1.78 3.14 -9.68
C ALA A 65 -2.66 2.16 -10.47
N LEU A 66 -2.37 0.86 -10.47
CA LEU A 66 -3.13 -0.11 -11.24
C LEU A 66 -4.61 -0.14 -10.83
N THR A 67 -4.90 -0.13 -9.53
CA THR A 67 -6.27 -0.09 -8.99
C THR A 67 -7.00 1.20 -9.35
N GLN A 68 -6.32 2.33 -9.18
CA GLN A 68 -6.85 3.65 -9.51
C GLN A 68 -7.25 3.72 -10.99
N TYR A 69 -6.33 3.32 -11.87
CA TYR A 69 -6.54 3.30 -13.30
C TYR A 69 -7.78 2.47 -13.67
N ILE A 70 -7.86 1.26 -13.14
CA ILE A 70 -8.97 0.34 -13.42
C ILE A 70 -10.30 0.94 -12.95
N GLN A 71 -10.35 1.54 -11.76
CA GLN A 71 -11.56 2.21 -11.28
C GLN A 71 -11.99 3.39 -12.17
N GLU A 72 -11.05 4.26 -12.53
CA GLU A 72 -11.33 5.45 -13.34
C GLU A 72 -11.78 5.07 -14.76
N GLU A 73 -11.24 3.99 -15.35
CA GLU A 73 -11.74 3.42 -16.60
C GLU A 73 -13.16 2.87 -16.47
N PHE A 74 -13.43 2.06 -15.44
CA PHE A 74 -14.75 1.46 -15.23
C PHE A 74 -15.85 2.52 -15.02
N HIS A 75 -15.52 3.66 -14.40
CA HIS A 75 -16.47 4.74 -14.13
C HIS A 75 -16.61 5.75 -15.29
N ASN A 76 -15.95 5.54 -16.44
CA ASN A 76 -15.91 6.45 -17.59
C ASN A 76 -15.42 7.88 -17.25
N ASP A 77 -14.72 8.07 -16.13
CA ASP A 77 -14.30 9.39 -15.64
C ASP A 77 -12.86 9.76 -16.01
N ILE A 78 -12.39 9.29 -17.17
CA ILE A 78 -11.13 9.75 -17.81
C ILE A 78 -11.33 11.16 -18.42
N SER A 79 -12.28 11.93 -17.88
CA SER A 79 -12.71 13.23 -18.40
C SER A 79 -11.75 14.37 -18.02
N HIS A 80 -10.84 14.12 -17.07
CA HIS A 80 -9.96 15.14 -16.49
C HIS A 80 -8.53 15.19 -17.05
N VAL A 81 -8.13 14.26 -17.93
CA VAL A 81 -6.78 14.25 -18.50
C VAL A 81 -6.84 13.90 -19.99
N ASP A 82 -6.99 14.91 -20.85
CA ASP A 82 -7.06 14.76 -22.31
C ASP A 82 -5.84 14.04 -22.91
N SER A 83 -4.69 14.04 -22.21
CA SER A 83 -3.49 13.34 -22.65
C SER A 83 -3.50 11.83 -22.37
N ILE A 84 -4.43 11.27 -21.59
CA ILE A 84 -4.47 9.84 -21.24
C ILE A 84 -5.26 9.00 -22.27
N LYS A 85 -6.23 9.61 -22.96
CA LYS A 85 -7.13 8.91 -23.90
C LYS A 85 -6.43 8.29 -25.12
N GLU A 86 -5.22 8.74 -25.45
CA GLU A 86 -4.46 8.26 -26.61
C GLU A 86 -3.32 7.29 -26.23
N LEU A 87 -3.09 7.02 -24.93
CA LEU A 87 -2.06 6.05 -24.52
C LEU A 87 -2.61 4.62 -24.52
N PRO A 88 -1.75 3.61 -24.80
CA PRO A 88 -2.04 2.23 -24.45
C PRO A 88 -2.39 2.13 -22.95
N HIS A 89 -3.19 1.12 -22.56
CA HIS A 89 -3.66 0.95 -21.18
C HIS A 89 -2.51 1.02 -20.15
N ALA A 90 -1.35 0.44 -20.48
CA ALA A 90 -0.14 0.48 -19.66
C ALA A 90 0.47 1.89 -19.43
N GLY A 91 0.23 2.85 -20.33
CA GLY A 91 0.77 4.21 -20.20
C GLY A 91 -0.02 5.06 -19.20
N ALA A 92 -1.31 4.80 -19.04
CA ALA A 92 -2.18 5.57 -18.16
C ALA A 92 -1.81 5.39 -16.68
N HIS A 93 -1.65 4.14 -16.22
CA HIS A 93 -1.26 3.87 -14.83
C HIS A 93 0.17 4.31 -14.54
N CYS A 94 1.08 4.30 -15.52
CA CYS A 94 2.42 4.87 -15.34
C CYS A 94 2.39 6.36 -15.00
N VAL A 95 1.54 7.14 -15.67
CA VAL A 95 1.37 8.58 -15.40
C VAL A 95 0.80 8.81 -14.00
N MET A 96 -0.26 8.08 -13.64
CA MET A 96 -0.86 8.16 -12.32
C MET A 96 0.11 7.71 -11.22
N GLY A 97 0.85 6.63 -11.47
CA GLY A 97 1.81 6.04 -10.56
C GLY A 97 2.99 6.97 -10.26
N GLU A 98 3.53 7.64 -11.27
CA GLU A 98 4.56 8.68 -11.11
C GLU A 98 4.03 9.85 -10.25
N GLN A 99 2.79 10.28 -10.50
CA GLN A 99 2.18 11.35 -9.72
C GLN A 99 1.92 10.95 -8.26
N ASN A 100 1.56 9.69 -8.00
CA ASN A 100 1.27 9.18 -6.67
C ASN A 100 2.52 9.13 -5.78
N ILE A 101 3.69 8.82 -6.35
CA ILE A 101 4.95 8.70 -5.60
C ILE A 101 5.68 10.04 -5.40
N LYS A 102 5.23 11.13 -6.03
CA LYS A 102 5.96 12.43 -6.05
C LYS A 102 6.32 12.98 -4.67
N ASP A 103 5.50 12.66 -3.66
CA ASP A 103 5.60 13.18 -2.30
C ASP A 103 6.28 12.18 -1.33
N ILE A 104 6.70 11.01 -1.83
CA ILE A 104 7.49 10.03 -1.08
C ILE A 104 8.92 10.56 -0.90
N PRO A 105 9.52 10.45 0.30
CA PRO A 105 10.82 11.06 0.59
C PRO A 105 11.99 10.23 0.01
N PHE A 106 12.20 10.30 -1.31
CA PHE A 106 13.37 9.71 -1.97
C PHE A 106 14.66 10.48 -1.64
N TYR A 107 15.78 9.78 -1.66
CA TYR A 107 17.10 10.36 -1.40
C TYR A 107 17.77 10.95 -2.64
N THR A 108 17.36 10.50 -3.82
CA THR A 108 17.90 10.87 -5.13
C THR A 108 16.78 11.18 -6.12
N ASP A 109 17.15 11.73 -7.27
CA ASP A 109 16.20 12.03 -8.33
C ASP A 109 15.72 10.72 -8.99
N VAL A 110 14.47 10.37 -8.73
CA VAL A 110 13.78 9.19 -9.31
C VAL A 110 12.76 9.60 -10.37
N LYS A 111 12.86 10.82 -10.90
CA LYS A 111 11.92 11.32 -11.88
C LYS A 111 11.83 10.42 -13.11
N ASN A 112 10.61 10.18 -13.54
CA ASN A 112 10.21 9.33 -14.67
C ASN A 112 10.58 7.85 -14.51
N VAL A 113 10.97 7.40 -13.32
CA VAL A 113 11.27 5.98 -13.09
C VAL A 113 9.99 5.17 -13.20
N ILE A 114 8.90 5.61 -12.56
CA ILE A 114 7.60 4.95 -12.66
C ILE A 114 6.93 5.33 -13.98
N LEU A 115 7.10 6.56 -14.47
CA LEU A 115 6.51 6.96 -15.75
C LEU A 115 6.94 6.06 -16.92
N TYR A 116 8.18 5.58 -16.95
CA TYR A 116 8.72 4.81 -18.08
C TYR A 116 9.00 3.34 -17.75
N HIS A 117 8.46 2.79 -16.66
CA HIS A 117 8.75 1.41 -16.25
C HIS A 117 8.15 0.32 -17.16
N HIS A 118 7.31 0.69 -18.14
CA HIS A 118 6.82 -0.20 -19.19
C HIS A 118 7.39 0.13 -20.59
N GLU A 119 8.39 1.00 -20.68
CA GLU A 119 8.97 1.34 -21.97
C GLU A 119 9.87 0.25 -22.54
N ASN A 120 9.77 0.06 -23.86
CA ASN A 120 10.61 -0.89 -24.58
C ASN A 120 11.90 -0.22 -25.06
N ALA A 121 13.01 -0.92 -24.97
CA ALA A 121 14.33 -0.41 -25.33
C ALA A 121 14.43 0.15 -26.77
N ASP A 122 13.66 -0.39 -27.72
CA ASP A 122 13.62 0.04 -29.12
C ASP A 122 12.70 1.23 -29.42
N GLY A 123 11.91 1.68 -28.43
CA GLY A 123 10.93 2.75 -28.56
C GLY A 123 9.54 2.30 -29.01
N SER A 124 9.24 1.00 -28.96
CA SER A 124 7.90 0.47 -29.26
C SER A 124 6.92 0.51 -28.07
N GLY A 125 7.35 0.96 -26.90
CA GLY A 125 6.51 1.01 -25.71
C GLY A 125 5.64 2.28 -25.63
N PRO A 126 4.95 2.49 -24.50
CA PRO A 126 3.80 3.40 -24.42
C PRO A 126 4.09 4.89 -24.70
N PHE A 127 5.32 5.35 -24.50
CA PHE A 127 5.71 6.75 -24.65
C PHE A 127 6.71 6.99 -25.80
N GLY A 128 7.03 5.95 -26.58
CA GLY A 128 7.93 6.01 -27.73
C GLY A 128 9.39 6.31 -27.40
N LYS A 129 9.83 6.08 -26.15
CA LYS A 129 11.19 6.35 -25.67
C LYS A 129 12.12 5.18 -25.93
N LYS A 130 13.34 5.48 -26.41
CA LYS A 130 14.39 4.47 -26.53
C LYS A 130 15.15 4.32 -25.21
N TRP A 131 15.84 3.20 -25.03
CA TRP A 131 16.59 2.90 -23.79
C TRP A 131 17.52 4.04 -23.33
N ASN A 132 18.13 4.79 -24.24
CA ASN A 132 19.03 5.89 -23.92
C ASN A 132 18.32 7.19 -23.48
N GLU A 133 17.00 7.23 -23.56
CA GLU A 133 16.13 8.30 -23.07
C GLU A 133 15.43 7.93 -21.74
N ILE A 134 15.55 6.68 -21.29
CA ILE A 134 14.83 6.11 -20.15
C ILE A 134 15.76 6.05 -18.92
N PRO A 135 15.31 6.47 -17.71
CA PRO A 135 16.08 6.30 -16.50
C PRO A 135 16.50 4.85 -16.28
N LEU A 136 17.74 4.63 -15.83
CA LEU A 136 18.27 3.28 -15.60
C LEU A 136 17.36 2.43 -14.69
N PHE A 137 16.80 3.03 -13.64
CA PHE A 137 15.92 2.29 -12.72
C PHE A 137 14.64 1.80 -13.40
N ALA A 138 14.05 2.58 -14.32
CA ALA A 138 12.89 2.14 -15.09
C ALA A 138 13.24 0.94 -15.99
N ARG A 139 14.41 0.97 -16.63
CA ARG A 139 14.90 -0.12 -17.50
C ARG A 139 15.10 -1.42 -16.70
N ILE A 140 15.68 -1.32 -15.51
CA ILE A 140 15.88 -2.45 -14.60
C ILE A 140 14.53 -3.01 -14.14
N ILE A 141 13.63 -2.13 -13.65
CA ILE A 141 12.30 -2.53 -13.16
C ILE A 141 11.51 -3.24 -14.27
N HIS A 142 11.43 -2.66 -15.48
CA HIS A 142 10.74 -3.26 -16.63
C HIS A 142 11.18 -4.70 -16.90
N MET A 143 12.51 -4.91 -16.95
CA MET A 143 13.07 -6.24 -17.18
C MET A 143 12.71 -7.21 -16.05
N CYS A 144 12.83 -6.77 -14.80
CA CYS A 144 12.56 -7.61 -13.63
C CYS A 144 11.07 -7.94 -13.48
N ASP A 145 10.19 -7.01 -13.80
CA ASP A 145 8.74 -7.20 -13.85
C ASP A 145 8.36 -8.27 -14.90
N LEU A 146 8.82 -8.11 -16.14
CA LEU A 146 8.61 -9.11 -17.21
C LEU A 146 9.12 -10.50 -16.82
N LEU A 147 10.29 -10.58 -16.16
CA LEU A 147 10.84 -11.84 -15.69
C LEU A 147 9.97 -12.50 -14.64
N ASP A 148 9.48 -11.74 -13.66
CA ASP A 148 8.59 -12.26 -12.63
C ASP A 148 7.30 -12.82 -13.26
N MET A 149 6.68 -12.01 -14.11
CA MET A 149 5.44 -12.34 -14.80
C MET A 149 5.56 -13.57 -15.72
N VAL A 150 6.68 -13.76 -16.41
CA VAL A 150 6.82 -14.84 -17.39
C VAL A 150 7.44 -16.10 -16.79
N CYS A 151 8.44 -15.94 -15.93
CA CYS A 151 9.29 -17.05 -15.51
C CYS A 151 9.03 -17.51 -14.08
N LEU A 152 8.44 -16.69 -13.21
CA LEU A 152 8.34 -16.96 -11.76
C LEU A 152 6.90 -17.14 -11.25
N ARG A 153 5.88 -17.22 -12.13
CA ARG A 153 4.48 -17.53 -11.76
C ARG A 153 4.26 -18.92 -11.14
N LYS A 154 5.25 -19.82 -11.21
CA LYS A 154 5.18 -21.19 -10.69
C LYS A 154 6.38 -21.44 -9.79
N ALA A 155 6.30 -22.52 -9.01
CA ALA A 155 7.40 -22.96 -8.16
C ALA A 155 8.72 -23.00 -8.96
N VAL A 156 9.74 -22.35 -8.41
CA VAL A 156 11.06 -22.26 -9.02
C VAL A 156 11.70 -23.65 -9.05
N ASP A 157 12.15 -24.06 -10.24
CA ASP A 157 12.78 -25.35 -10.49
C ASP A 157 14.11 -25.19 -11.25
N PHE A 158 14.83 -26.30 -11.46
CA PHE A 158 16.09 -26.32 -12.20
C PHE A 158 15.94 -25.83 -13.66
N GLU A 159 14.74 -25.87 -14.24
CA GLU A 159 14.49 -25.38 -15.60
C GLU A 159 14.22 -23.87 -15.63
N THR A 160 13.89 -23.26 -14.50
CA THR A 160 13.51 -21.85 -14.40
C THR A 160 14.65 -20.94 -14.88
N TRP A 161 15.89 -21.24 -14.51
CA TRP A 161 17.06 -20.50 -15.01
C TRP A 161 17.21 -20.57 -16.53
N LYS A 162 16.96 -21.75 -17.10
CA LYS A 162 17.02 -21.94 -18.55
C LYS A 162 15.93 -21.11 -19.25
N LYS A 163 14.70 -21.11 -18.70
CA LYS A 163 13.58 -20.29 -19.20
C LYS A 163 13.93 -18.79 -19.15
N ILE A 164 14.47 -18.30 -18.03
CA ILE A 164 14.95 -16.92 -17.87
C ILE A 164 16.00 -16.57 -18.93
N SER A 165 17.04 -17.40 -19.07
CA SER A 165 18.13 -17.17 -20.02
C SER A 165 17.64 -17.14 -21.47
N GLU A 166 16.79 -18.08 -21.85
CA GLU A 166 16.18 -18.13 -23.18
C GLU A 166 15.24 -16.96 -23.45
N PHE A 167 14.50 -16.51 -22.42
CA PHE A 167 13.60 -15.36 -22.53
C PHE A 167 14.39 -14.06 -22.72
N LEU A 168 15.38 -13.79 -21.87
CA LEU A 168 16.24 -12.60 -21.98
C LEU A 168 16.93 -12.54 -23.35
N SER A 169 17.45 -13.67 -23.84
CA SER A 169 18.07 -13.73 -25.17
C SER A 169 17.11 -13.39 -26.32
N LYS A 170 15.79 -13.57 -26.15
CA LYS A 170 14.79 -13.27 -27.19
C LYS A 170 14.36 -11.80 -27.18
N ILE A 171 14.34 -11.18 -26.01
CA ILE A 171 13.78 -9.83 -25.82
C ILE A 171 14.84 -8.73 -25.75
N ARG A 172 16.12 -9.11 -25.63
CA ARG A 172 17.27 -8.20 -25.66
C ARG A 172 17.38 -7.47 -27.00
N GLY A 173 17.66 -6.17 -26.93
CA GLY A 173 17.80 -5.28 -28.09
C GLY A 173 16.48 -4.78 -28.67
N THR A 174 15.34 -5.26 -28.15
CA THR A 174 13.98 -4.82 -28.53
C THR A 174 13.22 -4.32 -27.32
N VAL A 175 12.87 -5.20 -26.39
CA VAL A 175 12.10 -4.87 -25.18
C VAL A 175 13.02 -4.36 -24.07
N ILE A 176 14.17 -5.00 -23.88
CA ILE A 176 15.16 -4.63 -22.87
C ILE A 176 16.50 -4.31 -23.52
N ASP A 177 17.30 -3.46 -22.87
CA ASP A 177 18.63 -3.11 -23.37
C ASP A 177 19.70 -4.13 -22.97
N ASP A 178 20.83 -4.12 -23.69
CA ASP A 178 21.93 -5.04 -23.46
C ASP A 178 22.55 -4.87 -22.06
N GLU A 179 22.68 -3.64 -21.58
CA GLU A 179 23.33 -3.30 -20.31
C GLU A 179 22.61 -3.96 -19.12
N CYS A 180 21.29 -3.79 -19.04
CA CYS A 180 20.46 -4.38 -17.99
C CYS A 180 20.46 -5.91 -18.03
N ALA A 181 20.37 -6.49 -19.22
CA ALA A 181 20.36 -7.95 -19.37
C ALA A 181 21.71 -8.58 -18.99
N ASP A 182 22.84 -7.91 -19.26
CA ASP A 182 24.18 -8.45 -18.93
C ASP A 182 24.35 -8.39 -17.42
N ALA A 183 23.99 -7.26 -16.81
CA ALA A 183 24.01 -7.09 -15.37
C ALA A 183 23.12 -8.11 -14.63
N PHE A 184 21.95 -8.46 -15.18
CA PHE A 184 21.11 -9.51 -14.60
C PHE A 184 21.76 -10.89 -14.70
N MET A 185 22.32 -11.24 -15.86
CA MET A 185 22.99 -12.53 -16.06
C MET A 185 24.26 -12.68 -15.21
N ASP A 186 24.93 -11.58 -14.88
CA ASP A 186 26.05 -11.55 -13.95
C ASP A 186 25.58 -11.60 -12.48
N ALA A 187 24.41 -11.04 -12.17
CA ALA A 187 23.83 -11.02 -10.82
C ALA A 187 23.30 -12.38 -10.38
N PHE A 188 22.81 -13.19 -11.34
CA PHE A 188 22.08 -14.42 -11.06
C PHE A 188 22.73 -15.65 -11.70
N THR A 189 22.59 -16.77 -11.00
CA THR A 189 22.92 -18.12 -11.45
C THR A 189 21.71 -19.01 -11.21
N GLY A 190 21.73 -20.24 -11.75
CA GLY A 190 20.66 -21.21 -11.48
C GLY A 190 20.45 -21.47 -9.98
N VAL A 191 21.50 -21.41 -9.16
CA VAL A 191 21.42 -21.59 -7.70
C VAL A 191 20.78 -20.39 -7.02
N SER A 192 21.15 -19.16 -7.41
CA SER A 192 20.59 -17.96 -6.76
C SER A 192 19.13 -17.73 -7.11
N VAL A 193 18.66 -18.21 -8.26
CA VAL A 193 17.23 -18.15 -8.62
C VAL A 193 16.39 -19.06 -7.70
N MET A 194 16.91 -20.20 -7.25
CA MET A 194 16.23 -21.02 -6.24
C MET A 194 16.05 -20.30 -4.89
N ASN A 195 16.92 -19.33 -4.58
CA ASN A 195 16.77 -18.51 -3.37
C ASN A 195 15.70 -17.41 -3.50
N MET A 196 15.05 -17.28 -4.66
CA MET A 196 13.88 -16.41 -4.84
C MET A 196 12.58 -17.04 -4.33
N GLU A 197 12.64 -18.24 -3.72
CA GLU A 197 11.47 -18.80 -3.03
C GLU A 197 10.92 -17.82 -1.97
N ASP A 198 9.59 -17.76 -1.91
CA ASP A 198 8.83 -16.74 -1.18
C ASP A 198 9.20 -16.56 0.30
N SER A 199 9.79 -17.58 0.94
CA SER A 199 10.16 -17.52 2.36
C SER A 199 11.46 -16.76 2.64
N GLN A 200 12.32 -16.55 1.64
CA GLN A 200 13.65 -15.95 1.79
C GLN A 200 13.80 -14.60 1.07
N ILE A 201 12.92 -14.28 0.10
CA ILE A 201 13.03 -13.10 -0.78
C ILE A 201 13.15 -11.79 0.02
N GLU A 202 12.30 -11.65 1.03
CA GLU A 202 12.19 -10.43 1.82
C GLU A 202 13.41 -10.23 2.72
N LYS A 203 13.82 -11.29 3.42
CA LYS A 203 15.06 -11.30 4.20
C LYS A 203 16.25 -10.93 3.32
N SER A 204 16.36 -11.53 2.13
CA SER A 204 17.46 -11.30 1.20
C SER A 204 17.48 -9.88 0.63
N LEU A 205 16.29 -9.27 0.44
CA LEU A 205 16.16 -7.88 0.04
C LEU A 205 16.65 -6.93 1.13
N TRP A 206 16.20 -7.12 2.38
CA TRP A 206 16.56 -6.27 3.51
C TRP A 206 18.03 -6.42 3.96
N GLU A 207 18.65 -7.57 3.72
CA GLU A 207 20.11 -7.74 3.88
C GLU A 207 20.92 -6.88 2.90
N LYS A 208 20.39 -6.64 1.69
CA LYS A 208 21.05 -5.83 0.65
C LYS A 208 20.72 -4.35 0.75
N VAL A 209 19.52 -4.04 1.24
CA VAL A 209 18.99 -2.68 1.36
C VAL A 209 18.57 -2.46 2.82
N PRO A 210 19.49 -1.99 3.67
CA PRO A 210 19.21 -1.82 5.09
C PRO A 210 18.02 -0.89 5.32
N ARG A 211 17.10 -1.34 6.17
CA ARG A 211 15.98 -0.55 6.67
C ARG A 211 16.47 0.35 7.79
N GLU A 212 16.36 1.66 7.57
CA GLU A 212 16.80 2.67 8.54
C GLU A 212 15.63 3.58 8.88
N LYS A 213 15.51 3.90 10.17
CA LYS A 213 14.56 4.91 10.61
C LYS A 213 15.06 6.30 10.26
N ILE A 214 14.18 7.09 9.66
CA ILE A 214 14.42 8.50 9.39
C ILE A 214 13.48 9.38 10.19
N GLU A 215 13.97 10.53 10.63
CA GLU A 215 13.14 11.56 11.24
C GLU A 215 12.29 12.22 10.17
N LEU A 216 10.97 12.15 10.32
CA LEU A 216 10.01 12.75 9.42
C LEU A 216 9.34 13.95 10.06
N THR A 217 9.17 15.00 9.26
CA THR A 217 8.22 16.07 9.54
C THR A 217 6.80 15.54 9.45
N PHE A 218 5.85 16.21 10.09
CA PHE A 218 4.45 15.80 10.00
C PHE A 218 3.91 15.88 8.56
N GLU A 219 4.40 16.81 7.73
CA GLU A 219 4.02 16.87 6.32
C GLU A 219 4.42 15.59 5.56
N GLN A 220 5.63 15.09 5.78
CA GLN A 220 6.08 13.84 5.16
C GLN A 220 5.26 12.64 5.65
N ILE A 221 4.87 12.61 6.93
CA ILE A 221 3.98 11.57 7.46
C ILE A 221 2.61 11.63 6.77
N LYS A 222 2.04 12.82 6.61
CA LYS A 222 0.77 12.99 5.87
C LYS A 222 0.87 12.54 4.42
N ASN A 223 1.98 12.82 3.75
CA ASN A 223 2.19 12.40 2.37
C ASN A 223 2.23 10.87 2.24
N ILE A 224 2.97 10.19 3.11
CA ILE A 224 3.06 8.72 3.14
C ILE A 224 1.72 8.10 3.51
N ALA A 225 1.07 8.61 4.56
CA ALA A 225 -0.25 8.17 4.99
C ALA A 225 -1.30 8.35 3.88
N GLY A 226 -1.31 9.51 3.23
CA GLY A 226 -2.19 9.81 2.11
C GLY A 226 -1.98 8.92 0.89
N PHE A 227 -0.73 8.52 0.62
CA PHE A 227 -0.44 7.55 -0.44
C PHE A 227 -1.13 6.20 -0.17
N PHE A 228 -0.94 5.61 1.02
CA PHE A 228 -1.55 4.32 1.34
C PHE A 228 -3.06 4.39 1.56
N ALA A 229 -3.55 5.45 2.20
CA ALA A 229 -4.99 5.68 2.35
C ALA A 229 -5.70 5.70 0.99
N ARG A 230 -5.12 6.37 -0.01
CA ARG A 230 -5.67 6.36 -1.38
C ARG A 230 -5.71 4.96 -1.98
N ILE A 231 -4.67 4.15 -1.82
CA ILE A 231 -4.65 2.76 -2.34
C ILE A 231 -5.80 1.93 -1.75
N VAL A 232 -6.05 2.06 -0.44
CA VAL A 232 -7.16 1.39 0.25
C VAL A 232 -8.51 1.90 -0.25
N ASP A 233 -8.65 3.22 -0.31
CA ASP A 233 -9.90 3.86 -0.71
C ASP A 233 -10.22 3.60 -2.20
N TYR A 234 -9.21 3.45 -3.08
CA TYR A 234 -9.38 2.98 -4.47
C TYR A 234 -9.75 1.50 -4.56
N LYS A 235 -9.58 0.71 -3.50
CA LYS A 235 -10.10 -0.65 -3.49
C LYS A 235 -11.59 -0.66 -3.12
N SER A 236 -12.05 0.32 -2.35
CA SER A 236 -13.46 0.50 -1.99
C SER A 236 -13.99 1.91 -2.36
N PRO A 237 -14.53 2.11 -3.58
CA PRO A 237 -14.93 3.42 -4.12
C PRO A 237 -15.99 4.16 -3.29
N PHE A 238 -16.68 3.48 -2.37
CA PHE A 238 -17.60 4.13 -1.42
C PHE A 238 -16.89 4.97 -0.34
N THR A 239 -15.56 4.96 -0.30
CA THR A 239 -14.74 5.47 0.80
C THR A 239 -13.61 6.42 0.39
N SER A 240 -13.67 7.09 -0.77
CA SER A 240 -12.57 7.90 -1.36
C SER A 240 -11.87 8.93 -0.46
N THR A 241 -12.44 9.24 0.72
CA THR A 241 -11.83 10.11 1.73
C THR A 241 -11.95 9.57 3.16
N HIS A 242 -12.35 8.31 3.35
CA HIS A 242 -12.69 7.74 4.65
C HIS A 242 -11.45 7.60 5.52
N SER A 243 -10.42 6.93 5.01
CA SER A 243 -9.18 6.65 5.74
C SER A 243 -8.51 7.96 6.22
N ILE A 244 -8.48 8.99 5.37
CA ILE A 244 -7.99 10.32 5.76
C ILE A 244 -8.92 11.05 6.72
N GLY A 245 -10.24 10.89 6.59
CA GLY A 245 -11.20 11.41 7.56
C GLY A 245 -10.99 10.82 8.95
N VAL A 246 -10.81 9.50 9.05
CA VAL A 246 -10.48 8.81 10.31
C VAL A 246 -9.16 9.33 10.86
N ALA A 247 -8.12 9.47 10.02
CA ALA A 247 -6.82 10.02 10.42
C ALA A 247 -6.93 11.43 11.03
N GLU A 248 -7.68 12.33 10.40
CA GLU A 248 -7.89 13.69 10.91
C GLU A 248 -8.73 13.71 12.20
N CYS A 249 -9.76 12.88 12.31
CA CYS A 249 -10.54 12.72 13.54
C CYS A 249 -9.68 12.18 14.69
N ALA A 250 -8.89 11.13 14.45
CA ALA A 250 -7.97 10.52 15.41
C ALA A 250 -6.95 11.55 15.93
N ARG A 251 -6.34 12.31 15.00
CA ARG A 251 -5.38 13.38 15.32
C ARG A 251 -6.02 14.52 16.12
N LYS A 252 -7.20 14.97 15.69
CA LYS A 252 -7.90 16.09 16.34
C LYS A 252 -8.35 15.70 17.76
N LEU A 253 -8.91 14.51 17.94
CA LEU A 253 -9.38 14.03 19.24
C LEU A 253 -8.23 13.76 20.22
N SER A 254 -7.17 13.09 19.77
CA SER A 254 -5.96 12.88 20.60
C SER A 254 -5.31 14.22 21.00
N GLY A 255 -5.19 15.17 20.07
CA GLY A 255 -4.71 16.51 20.40
C GLY A 255 -5.59 17.25 21.41
N TYR A 256 -6.92 17.14 21.27
CA TYR A 256 -7.88 17.72 22.23
C TYR A 256 -7.76 17.09 23.63
N MET A 257 -7.49 15.79 23.70
CA MET A 257 -7.30 15.06 24.95
C MET A 257 -5.92 15.30 25.61
N GLY A 258 -5.03 16.06 24.96
CA GLY A 258 -3.75 16.49 25.54
C GLY A 258 -2.61 15.49 25.37
N PHE A 259 -2.71 14.56 24.42
CA PHE A 259 -1.58 13.70 24.04
C PHE A 259 -0.44 14.51 23.43
N ASP A 260 0.79 13.98 23.55
CA ASP A 260 1.98 14.61 22.99
C ASP A 260 1.99 14.56 21.44
N ASP A 261 2.81 15.42 20.83
CA ASP A 261 2.89 15.56 19.38
C ASP A 261 3.28 14.26 18.65
N GLU A 262 4.08 13.38 19.27
CA GLU A 262 4.46 12.10 18.66
C GLU A 262 3.26 11.15 18.65
N THR A 263 2.56 11.02 19.77
CA THR A 263 1.32 10.22 19.87
C THR A 263 0.26 10.71 18.91
N VAL A 264 0.06 12.02 18.79
CA VAL A 264 -0.89 12.63 17.85
C VAL A 264 -0.53 12.29 16.39
N GLN A 265 0.76 12.27 16.04
CA GLN A 265 1.24 11.86 14.71
C GLN A 265 1.03 10.36 14.46
N LYS A 266 1.29 9.51 15.48
CA LYS A 266 1.02 8.06 15.41
C LYS A 266 -0.47 7.78 15.23
N MET A 267 -1.36 8.49 15.94
CA MET A 267 -2.81 8.38 15.79
C MET A 267 -3.29 8.74 14.38
N TYR A 268 -2.71 9.79 13.79
CA TYR A 268 -2.97 10.13 12.40
C TYR A 268 -2.58 8.99 11.46
N LEU A 269 -1.37 8.44 11.62
CA LEU A 269 -0.89 7.34 10.77
C LEU A 269 -1.71 6.05 10.98
N ALA A 270 -2.10 5.74 12.22
CA ALA A 270 -2.97 4.61 12.53
C ALA A 270 -4.34 4.75 11.85
N GLY A 271 -4.94 5.94 11.90
CA GLY A 271 -6.20 6.21 11.20
C GLY A 271 -6.11 6.09 9.69
N ALA A 272 -5.00 6.51 9.08
CA ALA A 272 -4.81 6.36 7.64
C ALA A 272 -4.60 4.91 7.19
N LEU A 273 -4.11 4.04 8.09
CA LEU A 273 -3.75 2.65 7.80
C LEU A 273 -4.72 1.61 8.40
N HIS A 274 -5.73 2.02 9.18
CA HIS A 274 -6.62 1.11 9.92
C HIS A 274 -7.27 0.04 9.03
N ASP A 275 -7.57 0.42 7.80
CA ASP A 275 -8.25 -0.40 6.80
C ASP A 275 -7.32 -0.98 5.73
N ILE A 276 -5.98 -0.89 5.88
CA ILE A 276 -5.04 -1.40 4.88
C ILE A 276 -5.27 -2.88 4.56
N GLY A 277 -5.79 -3.68 5.49
CA GLY A 277 -6.13 -5.07 5.25
C GLY A 277 -7.33 -5.32 4.33
N LYS A 278 -8.14 -4.30 3.98
CA LYS A 278 -9.25 -4.46 3.03
C LYS A 278 -8.78 -4.87 1.63
N VAL A 279 -7.54 -4.56 1.28
CA VAL A 279 -6.89 -4.98 0.03
C VAL A 279 -6.78 -6.49 -0.15
N ALA A 280 -6.82 -7.25 0.95
CA ALA A 280 -6.78 -8.70 0.95
C ALA A 280 -8.19 -9.34 0.95
N ILE A 281 -9.24 -8.53 0.94
CA ILE A 281 -10.64 -8.97 0.79
C ILE A 281 -11.01 -8.90 -0.69
N GLY A 282 -11.57 -10.00 -1.23
CA GLY A 282 -12.01 -10.06 -2.62
C GLY A 282 -13.12 -9.05 -2.94
N ASN A 283 -13.12 -8.50 -4.15
CA ASN A 283 -14.11 -7.49 -4.57
C ASN A 283 -15.55 -8.03 -4.54
N ASP A 284 -15.75 -9.34 -4.71
CA ASP A 284 -17.05 -10.00 -4.64
C ASP A 284 -17.73 -9.86 -3.27
N ILE A 285 -16.93 -9.69 -2.21
CA ILE A 285 -17.39 -9.41 -0.85
C ILE A 285 -17.31 -7.91 -0.55
N LEU A 286 -16.18 -7.26 -0.88
CA LEU A 286 -15.94 -5.86 -0.53
C LEU A 286 -16.95 -4.90 -1.18
N GLU A 287 -17.28 -5.14 -2.45
CA GLU A 287 -18.13 -4.27 -3.27
C GLU A 287 -19.50 -4.89 -3.55
N LYS A 288 -19.92 -5.86 -2.72
CA LYS A 288 -21.21 -6.52 -2.89
C LYS A 288 -22.35 -5.48 -2.74
N PRO A 289 -23.24 -5.32 -3.74
CA PRO A 289 -24.33 -4.33 -3.67
C PRO A 289 -25.45 -4.74 -2.71
N ASP A 290 -25.57 -6.04 -2.41
CA ASP A 290 -26.54 -6.60 -1.49
C ASP A 290 -25.95 -6.79 -0.09
N ARG A 291 -26.83 -7.05 0.89
CA ARG A 291 -26.39 -7.41 2.24
C ARG A 291 -25.52 -8.67 2.19
N LEU A 292 -24.37 -8.60 2.88
CA LEU A 292 -23.50 -9.76 3.09
C LEU A 292 -24.24 -10.86 3.87
N THR A 293 -24.01 -12.12 3.48
CA THR A 293 -24.35 -13.28 4.31
C THR A 293 -23.49 -13.30 5.58
N ASP A 294 -23.84 -14.14 6.55
CA ASP A 294 -23.04 -14.27 7.78
C ASP A 294 -21.61 -14.77 7.46
N GLU A 295 -21.45 -15.68 6.50
CA GLU A 295 -20.14 -16.19 6.06
C GLU A 295 -19.30 -15.12 5.32
N GLU A 296 -19.95 -14.31 4.47
CA GLU A 296 -19.29 -13.19 3.79
C GLU A 296 -18.89 -12.10 4.78
N PHE A 297 -19.74 -11.84 5.79
CA PHE A 297 -19.42 -10.91 6.87
C PHE A 297 -18.27 -11.42 7.74
N ASP A 298 -18.23 -12.73 8.04
CA ASP A 298 -17.10 -13.36 8.70
C ASP A 298 -15.80 -13.17 7.93
N THR A 299 -15.86 -13.29 6.60
CA THR A 299 -14.71 -13.00 5.73
C THR A 299 -14.32 -11.53 5.75
N MET A 300 -15.29 -10.60 5.70
CA MET A 300 -15.05 -9.16 5.76
C MET A 300 -14.30 -8.76 7.04
N LYS A 301 -14.63 -9.36 8.20
CA LYS A 301 -13.94 -9.08 9.47
C LYS A 301 -12.44 -9.36 9.44
N HIS A 302 -11.96 -10.20 8.52
CA HIS A 302 -10.53 -10.47 8.38
C HIS A 302 -9.70 -9.26 7.94
N HIS A 303 -10.30 -8.17 7.42
CA HIS A 303 -9.51 -6.98 7.07
C HIS A 303 -8.72 -6.46 8.29
N ALA A 304 -9.30 -6.51 9.50
CA ALA A 304 -8.61 -6.08 10.72
C ALA A 304 -7.41 -6.98 11.06
N SER A 305 -7.53 -8.31 10.86
CA SER A 305 -6.42 -9.24 11.07
C SER A 305 -5.35 -9.12 9.97
N TYR A 306 -5.75 -8.78 8.74
CA TYR A 306 -4.82 -8.46 7.66
C TYR A 306 -4.09 -7.14 7.93
N THR A 307 -4.76 -6.09 8.43
CA THR A 307 -4.13 -4.85 8.89
C THR A 307 -3.07 -5.17 9.96
N TYR A 308 -3.42 -5.96 10.97
CA TYR A 308 -2.48 -6.39 12.01
C TYR A 308 -1.25 -7.08 11.42
N ARG A 309 -1.47 -8.04 10.51
CA ARG A 309 -0.40 -8.82 9.89
C ARG A 309 0.52 -7.96 9.03
N ILE A 310 -0.05 -7.13 8.15
CA ILE A 310 0.72 -6.26 7.25
C ILE A 310 1.61 -5.34 8.06
N LEU A 311 1.05 -4.66 9.06
CA LEU A 311 1.78 -3.67 9.86
C LEU A 311 2.75 -4.31 10.87
N SER A 312 2.66 -5.62 11.13
CA SER A 312 3.60 -6.35 11.99
C SER A 312 5.00 -6.53 11.39
N ASP A 313 5.14 -6.38 10.07
CA ASP A 313 6.43 -6.51 9.38
C ASP A 313 7.28 -5.22 9.46
N ILE A 314 6.79 -4.18 10.15
CA ILE A 314 7.41 -2.86 10.27
C ILE A 314 8.08 -2.74 11.65
N ASP A 315 9.36 -2.35 11.66
CA ASP A 315 10.15 -2.24 12.89
C ASP A 315 9.64 -1.11 13.79
N ASP A 316 9.41 -1.43 15.07
CA ASP A 316 8.90 -0.53 16.12
C ASP A 316 7.58 0.17 15.73
N PHE A 317 6.67 -0.59 15.11
CA PHE A 317 5.36 -0.11 14.66
C PHE A 317 4.19 -0.64 15.50
N ASP A 318 4.48 -1.34 16.61
CA ASP A 318 3.49 -2.06 17.44
C ASP A 318 2.31 -1.18 17.86
N GLU A 319 2.57 0.03 18.35
CA GLU A 319 1.51 0.96 18.77
C GLU A 319 0.60 1.34 17.61
N ILE A 320 1.17 1.76 16.47
CA ILE A 320 0.39 2.17 15.29
C ILE A 320 -0.38 0.96 14.73
N ARG A 321 0.25 -0.22 14.68
CA ARG A 321 -0.38 -1.48 14.25
C ARG A 321 -1.59 -1.77 15.12
N ASP A 322 -1.45 -1.75 16.44
CA ASP A 322 -2.50 -2.15 17.37
C ASP A 322 -3.67 -1.16 17.29
N TRP A 323 -3.38 0.15 17.27
CA TRP A 323 -4.41 1.19 17.13
C TRP A 323 -5.14 1.07 15.79
N ALA A 324 -4.41 0.79 14.71
CA ALA A 324 -4.97 0.56 13.39
C ALA A 324 -5.80 -0.73 13.32
N ALA A 325 -5.35 -1.83 13.92
CA ALA A 325 -6.00 -3.14 13.78
C ALA A 325 -7.16 -3.37 14.76
N PHE A 326 -7.17 -2.71 15.92
CA PHE A 326 -8.16 -2.95 16.98
C PHE A 326 -9.35 -1.99 16.92
N HIS A 327 -9.50 -1.21 15.84
CA HIS A 327 -10.60 -0.25 15.67
C HIS A 327 -12.00 -0.89 15.66
N HIS A 328 -12.11 -2.21 15.54
CA HIS A 328 -13.37 -2.96 15.66
C HIS A 328 -13.50 -3.79 16.94
N GLU A 329 -12.54 -3.68 17.86
CA GLU A 329 -12.68 -4.25 19.19
C GLU A 329 -13.76 -3.52 20.00
N ARG A 330 -14.40 -4.24 20.93
CA ARG A 330 -15.48 -3.72 21.77
C ARG A 330 -15.14 -3.98 23.23
N LEU A 331 -15.46 -3.02 24.10
CA LEU A 331 -15.11 -3.11 25.51
C LEU A 331 -15.69 -4.35 26.23
N ASP A 332 -16.78 -4.94 25.71
CA ASP A 332 -17.39 -6.16 26.22
C ASP A 332 -16.74 -7.47 25.71
N GLY A 333 -15.68 -7.38 24.90
CA GLY A 333 -14.97 -8.53 24.33
C GLY A 333 -15.68 -9.19 23.14
N THR A 334 -16.78 -8.62 22.64
CA THR A 334 -17.51 -9.17 21.47
C THR A 334 -17.00 -8.65 20.12
N GLY A 335 -15.95 -7.82 20.13
CA GLY A 335 -15.31 -7.26 18.95
C GLY A 335 -14.38 -8.25 18.23
N TYR A 336 -13.64 -7.73 17.27
CA TYR A 336 -12.67 -8.48 16.46
C TYR A 336 -11.47 -7.57 16.14
N PRO A 337 -10.28 -8.12 15.76
CA PRO A 337 -10.00 -9.50 15.39
C PRO A 337 -9.66 -10.46 16.55
N PHE A 338 -9.38 -9.96 17.75
CA PHE A 338 -8.90 -10.76 18.89
C PHE A 338 -9.88 -10.87 20.05
N GLY A 339 -10.97 -10.08 20.07
CA GLY A 339 -12.00 -10.13 21.10
C GLY A 339 -11.52 -9.53 22.43
N LYS A 340 -10.76 -8.43 22.33
CA LYS A 340 -10.15 -7.76 23.48
C LYS A 340 -11.20 -7.10 24.36
N SER A 341 -11.09 -7.27 25.67
CA SER A 341 -11.94 -6.58 26.63
C SER A 341 -11.40 -5.22 27.05
N ALA A 342 -12.21 -4.44 27.76
CA ALA A 342 -11.84 -3.10 28.20
C ALA A 342 -10.47 -3.01 28.89
N ASP A 343 -10.14 -3.95 29.77
CA ASP A 343 -8.87 -4.00 30.52
C ASP A 343 -7.65 -4.29 29.65
N GLU A 344 -7.84 -4.84 28.45
CA GLU A 344 -6.79 -5.09 27.47
C GLU A 344 -6.59 -3.95 26.48
N LEU A 345 -7.59 -3.07 26.34
CA LEU A 345 -7.57 -1.97 25.36
C LEU A 345 -7.09 -0.67 26.00
N ASN A 346 -6.04 -0.09 25.44
CA ASN A 346 -5.54 1.23 25.83
C ASN A 346 -6.42 2.38 25.29
N GLU A 347 -6.15 3.60 25.74
CA GLU A 347 -6.98 4.76 25.39
C GLU A 347 -6.95 5.08 23.89
N CYS A 348 -5.81 4.94 23.22
CA CYS A 348 -5.66 5.18 21.78
C CYS A 348 -6.47 4.18 20.93
N GLU A 349 -6.51 2.91 21.31
CA GLU A 349 -7.31 1.88 20.64
C GLU A 349 -8.81 2.18 20.78
N ARG A 350 -9.24 2.63 21.97
CA ARG A 350 -10.63 3.06 22.21
C ARG A 350 -10.99 4.34 21.44
N ILE A 351 -10.04 5.27 21.28
CA ILE A 351 -10.19 6.44 20.41
C ILE A 351 -10.42 5.97 18.99
N MET A 352 -9.56 5.10 18.46
CA MET A 352 -9.66 4.57 17.09
C MET A 352 -11.03 3.96 16.79
N ALA A 353 -11.52 3.09 17.68
CA ALA A 353 -12.85 2.50 17.54
C ALA A 353 -13.98 3.55 17.52
N CYS A 354 -13.86 4.60 18.34
CA CYS A 354 -14.86 5.67 18.38
C CYS A 354 -14.82 6.56 17.14
N VAL A 355 -13.62 6.96 16.69
CA VAL A 355 -13.48 7.89 15.56
C VAL A 355 -13.79 7.24 14.21
N ASP A 356 -13.51 5.95 14.03
CA ASP A 356 -13.91 5.20 12.83
C ASP A 356 -15.43 5.25 12.64
N ILE A 357 -16.18 4.88 13.69
CA ILE A 357 -17.65 4.92 13.67
C ILE A 357 -18.15 6.35 13.47
N TYR A 358 -17.58 7.33 14.19
CA TYR A 358 -17.98 8.73 14.06
C TYR A 358 -17.78 9.24 12.62
N GLN A 359 -16.63 8.95 12.02
CA GLN A 359 -16.32 9.34 10.64
C GLN A 359 -17.29 8.65 9.67
N ALA A 360 -17.51 7.34 9.80
CA ALA A 360 -18.43 6.59 8.94
C ALA A 360 -19.89 7.09 9.03
N LEU A 361 -20.31 7.61 10.20
CA LEU A 361 -21.65 8.18 10.39
C LEU A 361 -21.78 9.59 9.80
N THR A 362 -20.73 10.41 9.90
CA THR A 362 -20.78 11.85 9.55
C THR A 362 -20.30 12.15 8.14
N GLU A 363 -19.55 11.24 7.51
CA GLU A 363 -19.11 11.40 6.13
C GLU A 363 -20.29 11.31 5.15
N SER A 364 -20.22 12.12 4.09
CA SER A 364 -21.16 12.04 2.99
C SER A 364 -20.64 11.10 1.92
N ARG A 365 -21.47 10.15 1.49
CA ARG A 365 -21.19 9.22 0.39
C ARG A 365 -22.03 9.64 -0.84
N PRO A 366 -21.66 9.21 -2.08
CA PRO A 366 -22.31 9.66 -3.32
C PRO A 366 -23.85 9.60 -3.33
N TYR A 367 -24.45 8.69 -2.55
CA TYR A 367 -25.90 8.50 -2.45
C TYR A 367 -26.49 8.68 -1.04
N LYS A 368 -25.68 9.09 -0.06
CA LYS A 368 -26.10 9.21 1.34
C LYS A 368 -25.40 10.39 2.00
N LYS A 369 -26.16 11.43 2.32
CA LYS A 369 -25.67 12.53 3.14
C LYS A 369 -25.27 12.00 4.52
N GLY A 370 -24.13 12.46 5.02
CA GLY A 370 -23.68 12.17 6.38
C GLY A 370 -24.69 12.63 7.44
N MET A 371 -24.69 11.96 8.59
CA MET A 371 -25.51 12.33 9.72
C MET A 371 -25.02 13.65 10.32
N THR A 372 -25.92 14.36 11.02
CA THR A 372 -25.51 15.51 11.83
C THR A 372 -24.70 15.03 13.03
N HIS A 373 -23.87 15.91 13.58
CA HIS A 373 -23.08 15.64 14.76
C HIS A 373 -23.94 15.06 15.91
N GLU A 374 -25.07 15.69 16.21
CA GLU A 374 -25.95 15.27 17.33
C GLU A 374 -26.51 13.86 17.13
N LYS A 375 -26.82 13.48 15.88
CA LYS A 375 -27.28 12.12 15.56
C LYS A 375 -26.16 11.10 15.67
N ALA A 376 -24.96 11.46 15.21
CA ALA A 376 -23.80 10.58 15.32
C ALA A 376 -23.43 10.34 16.79
N ILE A 377 -23.37 11.41 17.61
CA ILE A 377 -23.13 11.31 19.05
C ILE A 377 -24.20 10.45 19.73
N GLY A 378 -25.49 10.64 19.44
CA GLY A 378 -26.54 9.80 20.01
C GLY A 378 -26.37 8.31 19.73
N ILE A 379 -25.89 7.93 18.54
CA ILE A 379 -25.57 6.53 18.22
C ILE A 379 -24.36 6.05 19.04
N LEU A 380 -23.31 6.86 19.17
CA LEU A 380 -22.13 6.52 19.96
C LEU A 380 -22.48 6.36 21.44
N GLU A 381 -23.36 7.20 21.99
CA GLU A 381 -23.87 7.11 23.36
C GLU A 381 -24.64 5.80 23.57
N ASP A 382 -25.52 5.41 22.64
CA ASP A 382 -26.23 4.13 22.67
C ASP A 382 -25.25 2.93 22.67
N MET A 383 -24.18 3.02 21.88
CA MET A 383 -23.12 1.99 21.85
C MET A 383 -22.33 1.95 23.17
N ALA A 384 -22.04 3.11 23.76
CA ALA A 384 -21.37 3.20 25.06
C ALA A 384 -22.26 2.71 26.22
N GLN A 385 -23.57 2.88 26.14
CA GLN A 385 -24.54 2.31 27.10
C GLN A 385 -24.58 0.79 27.05
N LYS A 386 -24.40 0.19 25.87
CA LYS A 386 -24.27 -1.26 25.67
C LYS A 386 -22.92 -1.82 26.14
N GLY A 387 -21.97 -0.95 26.48
CA GLY A 387 -20.61 -1.35 26.84
C GLY A 387 -19.75 -1.71 25.65
N TRP A 388 -20.06 -1.20 24.44
CA TRP A 388 -19.24 -1.44 23.25
C TRP A 388 -18.14 -0.38 23.09
N LEU A 389 -18.45 0.87 23.45
CA LEU A 389 -17.54 2.02 23.37
C LEU A 389 -17.28 2.64 24.75
N ASP A 390 -16.16 3.34 24.86
CA ASP A 390 -15.79 4.05 26.07
C ASP A 390 -16.60 5.34 26.22
N LYS A 391 -17.35 5.46 27.32
CA LYS A 391 -18.21 6.61 27.61
C LYS A 391 -17.43 7.93 27.70
N ASN A 392 -16.21 7.90 28.25
CA ASN A 392 -15.38 9.10 28.35
C ASN A 392 -14.89 9.52 26.96
N ILE A 393 -14.50 8.57 26.11
CA ILE A 393 -14.10 8.88 24.74
C ILE A 393 -15.27 9.47 23.94
N VAL A 394 -16.48 8.89 24.04
CA VAL A 394 -17.67 9.45 23.38
C VAL A 394 -17.95 10.88 23.84
N LEU A 395 -17.84 11.15 25.15
CA LEU A 395 -17.99 12.51 25.68
C LEU A 395 -16.93 13.46 25.10
N LYS A 396 -15.66 13.02 25.00
CA LYS A 396 -14.58 13.84 24.42
C LYS A 396 -14.77 14.05 22.92
N THR A 397 -15.35 13.09 22.20
CA THR A 397 -15.75 13.22 20.80
C THR A 397 -16.81 14.33 20.65
N ASP A 398 -17.86 14.32 21.47
CA ASP A 398 -18.90 15.38 21.48
C ASP A 398 -18.28 16.77 21.72
N GLU A 399 -17.50 16.92 22.79
CA GLU A 399 -16.84 18.19 23.12
C GLU A 399 -15.89 18.68 22.01
N CYS A 400 -15.14 17.78 21.37
CA CYS A 400 -14.11 18.13 20.38
C CYS A 400 -14.70 18.51 19.01
N PHE A 401 -15.83 17.92 18.63
CA PHE A 401 -16.40 18.04 17.29
C PHE A 401 -17.70 18.86 17.21
N SER A 402 -18.23 19.36 18.34
CA SER A 402 -19.44 20.19 18.43
C SER A 402 -19.29 21.65 17.92
N VAL A 403 -18.18 21.97 17.24
CA VAL A 403 -17.81 23.34 16.81
C VAL A 403 -18.43 23.75 15.47
#